data_AF-A0A510INI0-F1
#
_entry.id   AF-A0A510INI0-F1
#
_cell.length_a   1.000
_cell.length_b   1.000
_cell.length_c   1.000
_cell.angle_alpha   90.00
_cell.angle_beta   90.00
_cell.angle_gamma   90.00
#
_symmetry.space_group_name_H-M   'P 1'
#
loop_
_entity.id
_entity.type
_entity.pdbx_description
1 polymer ?
#
loop_
_entity_poly.entity_id
_entity_poly.type
_entity_poly.pdbx_seq_one_letter_code
_entity_poly.pdbx_strand_id
1 'polypeptide(L)'
;MAKEFKKKIKEWYTSALKADPKFFLYAYLANIITFTLIYWLFNLIDHASSSSHSEEIGLFESFYFSVVTATTLGYGDIKPTDWIGQLSTIVEVLFSIVIFGIFLNSLSERRTRNLELFQREILVEQLLRSYDDLRSNLASICVYATKGEGDGEWRLTTSPTTENMRNYFYDNKDEKLKKLCVELENDKELRNHIKWYFLNFTNDVEFRTANISITDSKADKFFALMRQRANIIKFRDENDRFLIPLIKVLVEDILTNKGGFDGWRDKDLYIENIKKLHPQSGKTLELHPA
;
A
#
# COMPACT_ATOMS: atom_id res chain seq x y z
N MET A 1 22.11 -24.00 -23.31
CA MET A 1 20.80 -24.66 -23.47
C MET A 1 19.95 -24.61 -22.19
N ALA A 2 20.29 -25.29 -21.08
CA ALA A 2 19.43 -25.32 -19.88
C ALA A 2 19.18 -23.95 -19.20
N LYS A 3 20.20 -23.08 -19.12
CA LYS A 3 20.05 -21.71 -18.56
C LYS A 3 19.10 -20.83 -19.38
N GLU A 4 19.14 -20.98 -20.70
CA GLU A 4 18.33 -20.20 -21.64
C GLU A 4 16.86 -20.66 -21.61
N PHE A 5 16.63 -21.97 -21.51
CA PHE A 5 15.30 -22.53 -21.31
C PHE A 5 14.65 -22.06 -20.00
N LYS A 6 15.39 -22.12 -18.88
CA LYS A 6 14.91 -21.59 -17.59
C LYS A 6 14.57 -20.11 -17.66
N LYS A 7 15.37 -19.31 -18.38
CA LYS A 7 15.10 -17.88 -18.60
C LYS A 7 13.80 -17.67 -19.38
N LYS A 8 13.61 -18.37 -20.50
CA LYS A 8 12.38 -18.30 -21.31
C LYS A 8 11.13 -18.71 -20.52
N ILE A 9 11.22 -19.77 -19.72
CA ILE A 9 10.12 -20.19 -18.83
C ILE A 9 9.79 -19.09 -17.83
N LYS A 10 10.80 -18.51 -17.18
CA LYS A 10 10.60 -17.44 -16.20
C LYS A 10 9.94 -16.23 -16.86
N GLU A 11 10.40 -15.81 -18.02
CA GLU A 11 9.84 -14.69 -18.79
C GLU A 11 8.39 -14.94 -19.20
N TRP A 12 8.09 -16.13 -19.73
CA TRP A 12 6.74 -16.55 -20.06
C TRP A 12 5.83 -16.55 -18.83
N TYR A 13 6.28 -17.16 -17.73
CA TYR A 13 5.51 -17.23 -16.48
C TYR A 13 5.21 -15.83 -15.92
N THR A 14 6.21 -14.94 -15.90
CA THR A 14 6.00 -13.56 -15.45
C THR A 14 5.08 -12.76 -16.38
N SER A 15 5.09 -13.06 -17.69
CA SER A 15 4.17 -12.44 -18.64
C SER A 15 2.74 -12.97 -18.47
N ALA A 16 2.60 -14.28 -18.21
CA ALA A 16 1.32 -14.92 -17.94
C ALA A 16 0.66 -14.33 -16.68
N LEU A 17 1.41 -14.11 -15.59
CA LEU A 17 0.86 -13.52 -14.36
C LEU A 17 0.27 -12.11 -14.56
N LYS A 18 0.85 -11.33 -15.49
CA LYS A 18 0.37 -9.99 -15.85
C LYS A 18 -0.90 -9.99 -16.69
N ALA A 19 -1.27 -11.11 -17.31
CA ALA A 19 -2.49 -11.22 -18.08
C ALA A 19 -3.74 -11.15 -17.17
N ASP A 20 -4.91 -10.96 -17.77
CA ASP A 20 -6.15 -10.94 -17.00
C ASP A 20 -6.50 -12.34 -16.46
N PRO A 21 -6.78 -12.53 -15.15
CA PRO A 21 -7.25 -13.80 -14.61
C PRO A 21 -8.43 -14.38 -15.40
N LYS A 22 -9.30 -13.53 -15.98
CA LYS A 22 -10.40 -13.99 -16.84
C LYS A 22 -9.90 -14.84 -18.00
N PHE A 23 -8.75 -14.53 -18.58
CA PHE A 23 -8.15 -15.33 -19.66
C PHE A 23 -7.86 -16.77 -19.21
N PHE A 24 -7.24 -16.94 -18.03
CA PHE A 24 -6.94 -18.27 -17.50
C PHE A 24 -8.20 -19.02 -17.07
N LEU A 25 -9.21 -18.31 -16.58
CA LEU A 25 -10.52 -18.90 -16.30
C LEU A 25 -11.17 -19.45 -17.58
N TYR A 26 -11.18 -18.66 -18.66
CA TYR A 26 -11.71 -19.12 -19.94
C TYR A 26 -10.88 -20.25 -20.53
N ALA A 27 -9.54 -20.23 -20.40
CA ALA A 27 -8.68 -21.31 -20.82
C ALA A 27 -8.95 -22.62 -20.04
N TYR A 28 -9.22 -22.52 -18.74
CA TYR A 28 -9.59 -23.66 -17.90
C TYR A 28 -10.94 -24.26 -18.32
N LEU A 29 -11.96 -23.42 -18.55
CA LEU A 29 -13.26 -23.87 -19.05
C LEU A 29 -13.16 -24.46 -20.46
N ALA A 30 -12.38 -23.85 -21.35
CA ALA A 30 -12.13 -24.38 -22.68
C ALA A 30 -11.40 -25.73 -22.64
N ASN A 31 -10.49 -25.94 -21.70
CA ASN A 31 -9.84 -27.23 -21.48
C ASN A 31 -10.86 -28.32 -21.14
N ILE A 32 -11.78 -28.06 -20.19
CA ILE A 32 -12.86 -28.99 -19.83
C ILE A 32 -13.73 -29.32 -21.05
N ILE A 33 -14.16 -28.31 -21.80
CA ILE A 33 -14.98 -28.53 -23.01
C ILE A 33 -14.21 -29.32 -24.08
N THR A 34 -12.90 -29.07 -24.23
CA THR A 34 -12.06 -29.80 -25.17
C THR A 34 -11.96 -31.28 -24.80
N PHE A 35 -11.70 -31.60 -23.53
CA PHE A 35 -11.62 -32.99 -23.07
C PHE A 35 -12.97 -33.69 -23.06
N THR A 36 -14.05 -32.98 -22.73
CA THR A 36 -15.43 -33.46 -22.92
C THR A 36 -15.66 -33.98 -24.34
N LEU A 37 -15.30 -33.18 -25.35
CA LEU A 37 -15.44 -33.57 -26.75
C LEU A 37 -14.52 -34.73 -27.12
N ILE A 38 -13.29 -34.77 -26.60
CA ILE A 38 -12.35 -35.88 -26.83
C ILE A 38 -12.93 -37.19 -26.27
N TYR A 39 -13.44 -37.19 -25.03
CA TYR A 39 -14.00 -38.40 -24.43
C TYR A 39 -15.23 -38.90 -25.18
N TRP A 40 -16.12 -37.98 -25.56
CA TRP A 40 -17.34 -38.31 -26.28
C TRP A 40 -17.09 -38.79 -27.72
N LEU A 41 -16.26 -38.08 -28.50
CA LEU A 41 -16.01 -38.40 -29.91
C LEU A 41 -15.24 -39.71 -30.10
N PHE A 42 -14.35 -40.04 -29.17
CA PHE A 42 -13.50 -41.24 -29.25
C PHE A 42 -13.97 -42.38 -28.35
N ASN A 43 -15.10 -42.22 -27.65
CA ASN A 43 -15.68 -43.21 -26.73
C ASN A 43 -14.64 -43.79 -25.74
N LEU A 44 -13.90 -42.89 -25.07
CA LEU A 44 -12.71 -43.24 -24.26
C LEU A 44 -13.02 -43.54 -22.78
N ILE A 45 -14.28 -43.52 -22.38
CA ILE A 45 -14.74 -43.65 -21.00
C ILE A 45 -15.96 -44.57 -20.91
N ASP A 46 -16.12 -45.26 -19.79
CA ASP A 46 -17.26 -46.13 -19.50
C ASP A 46 -17.61 -46.10 -18.00
N HIS A 47 -18.83 -46.52 -17.67
CA HIS A 47 -19.28 -46.68 -16.30
C HIS A 47 -18.41 -47.70 -15.56
N ALA A 48 -18.05 -47.40 -14.31
CA ALA A 48 -17.17 -48.26 -13.53
C ALA A 48 -17.79 -49.62 -13.20
N SER A 49 -19.13 -49.69 -13.10
CA SER A 49 -19.95 -50.82 -12.64
C SER A 49 -20.73 -51.53 -13.75
N SER A 50 -20.39 -51.37 -15.03
CA SER A 50 -21.14 -51.92 -16.16
C SER A 50 -21.20 -53.47 -16.17
N SER A 51 -22.34 -54.01 -15.74
CA SER A 51 -22.73 -55.42 -15.90
C SER A 51 -23.57 -55.59 -17.16
N SER A 52 -22.95 -56.03 -18.26
CA SER A 52 -23.55 -56.66 -19.45
C SER A 52 -24.63 -55.92 -20.27
N HIS A 53 -25.15 -54.76 -19.85
CA HIS A 53 -26.03 -53.88 -20.63
C HIS A 53 -25.55 -52.43 -20.43
N SER A 54 -24.47 -52.05 -21.12
CA SER A 54 -23.92 -50.68 -21.05
C SER A 54 -24.76 -49.75 -21.92
N GLU A 55 -25.49 -48.81 -21.30
CA GLU A 55 -25.92 -47.60 -22.00
C GLU A 55 -24.67 -46.86 -22.47
N GLU A 56 -24.67 -46.35 -23.71
CA GLU A 56 -23.56 -45.56 -24.23
C GLU A 56 -23.43 -44.26 -23.44
N ILE A 57 -22.21 -43.90 -23.06
CA ILE A 57 -21.92 -42.64 -22.38
C ILE A 57 -22.28 -41.47 -23.32
N GLY A 58 -23.22 -40.64 -22.86
CA GLY A 58 -23.61 -39.44 -23.56
C GLY A 58 -22.63 -38.28 -23.41
N LEU A 59 -22.95 -37.18 -24.09
CA LEU A 59 -22.17 -35.94 -24.03
C LEU A 59 -22.19 -35.34 -22.61
N PHE A 60 -23.30 -35.48 -21.89
CA PHE A 60 -23.45 -34.92 -20.54
C PHE A 60 -22.60 -35.67 -19.52
N GLU A 61 -22.58 -37.00 -19.59
CA GLU A 61 -21.75 -37.87 -18.76
C GLU A 61 -20.26 -37.64 -19.05
N SER A 62 -19.90 -37.42 -20.33
CA SER A 62 -18.55 -37.03 -20.73
C SER A 62 -18.14 -35.67 -20.16
N PHE A 63 -19.06 -34.70 -20.15
CA PHE A 63 -18.82 -33.39 -19.55
C PHE A 63 -18.65 -33.51 -18.03
N TYR A 64 -19.51 -34.28 -17.38
CA TYR A 64 -19.42 -34.58 -15.96
C TYR A 64 -18.08 -35.22 -15.60
N PHE A 65 -17.64 -36.25 -16.35
CA PHE A 65 -16.34 -36.89 -16.12
C PHE A 65 -15.17 -35.90 -16.28
N SER A 66 -15.19 -35.07 -17.32
CA SER A 66 -14.17 -34.04 -17.54
C SER A 66 -14.14 -33.00 -16.41
N VAL A 67 -15.30 -32.52 -15.95
CA VAL A 67 -15.39 -31.59 -14.81
C VAL A 67 -14.83 -32.22 -13.54
N VAL A 68 -15.26 -33.43 -13.18
CA VAL A 68 -14.83 -34.16 -11.98
C VAL A 68 -13.33 -34.46 -12.02
N THR A 69 -12.79 -34.75 -13.20
CA THR A 69 -11.36 -34.97 -13.43
C THR A 69 -10.55 -33.68 -13.32
N ALA A 70 -10.95 -32.62 -14.03
CA ALA A 70 -10.28 -31.32 -14.00
C ALA A 70 -10.28 -30.69 -12.60
N THR A 71 -11.38 -30.87 -11.85
CA THR A 71 -11.51 -30.43 -10.46
C THR A 71 -10.85 -31.37 -9.45
N THR A 72 -10.26 -32.47 -9.89
CA THR A 72 -9.60 -33.49 -9.07
C THR A 72 -10.50 -34.17 -8.02
N LEU A 73 -11.83 -34.13 -8.23
CA LEU A 73 -12.81 -34.78 -7.35
C LEU A 73 -12.77 -36.31 -7.49
N GLY A 74 -12.72 -36.81 -8.72
CA GLY A 74 -12.50 -38.23 -9.04
C GLY A 74 -13.43 -39.22 -8.34
N TYR A 75 -14.75 -39.10 -8.50
CA TYR A 75 -15.73 -39.97 -7.83
C TYR A 75 -15.60 -41.47 -8.16
N GLY A 76 -15.02 -41.81 -9.31
CA GLY A 76 -14.73 -43.20 -9.70
C GLY A 76 -15.93 -43.98 -10.24
N ASP A 77 -17.02 -43.29 -10.53
CA ASP A 77 -18.24 -43.80 -11.16
C ASP A 77 -18.12 -43.96 -12.68
N ILE A 78 -17.27 -43.14 -13.32
CA ILE A 78 -16.86 -43.25 -14.72
C ILE A 78 -15.33 -43.38 -14.76
N LYS A 79 -14.82 -44.24 -15.65
CA LYS A 79 -13.38 -44.51 -15.79
C LYS A 79 -12.96 -44.58 -17.26
N PRO A 80 -11.69 -44.27 -17.59
CA PRO A 80 -11.18 -44.50 -18.93
C PRO A 80 -11.21 -45.99 -19.30
N THR A 81 -11.61 -46.29 -20.53
CA THR A 81 -11.75 -47.66 -21.05
C THR A 81 -10.41 -48.29 -21.37
N ASP A 82 -9.57 -47.57 -22.13
CA ASP A 82 -8.30 -48.05 -22.68
C ASP A 82 -7.11 -47.17 -22.27
N TRP A 83 -5.90 -47.60 -22.65
CA TRP A 83 -4.66 -46.84 -22.43
C TRP A 83 -4.70 -45.43 -23.02
N ILE A 84 -5.43 -45.21 -24.13
CA ILE A 84 -5.62 -43.88 -24.73
C ILE A 84 -6.47 -43.00 -23.82
N GLY A 85 -7.57 -43.54 -23.27
CA GLY A 85 -8.40 -42.83 -22.30
C GLY A 85 -7.62 -42.44 -21.06
N GLN A 86 -6.82 -43.38 -20.52
CA GLN A 86 -5.94 -43.13 -19.38
C GLN A 86 -4.93 -42.01 -19.68
N LEU A 87 -4.32 -42.03 -20.86
CA LEU A 87 -3.39 -40.99 -21.28
C LEU A 87 -4.09 -39.64 -21.40
N SER A 88 -5.28 -39.59 -21.99
CA SER A 88 -6.10 -38.37 -22.08
C SER A 88 -6.41 -37.79 -20.70
N THR A 89 -6.79 -38.64 -19.73
CA THR A 89 -7.03 -38.24 -18.34
C THR A 89 -5.77 -37.67 -17.67
N ILE A 90 -4.61 -38.30 -17.87
CA ILE A 90 -3.33 -37.78 -17.33
C ILE A 90 -3.06 -36.39 -17.91
N VAL A 91 -3.22 -36.23 -19.22
CA VAL A 91 -2.98 -34.96 -19.91
C VAL A 91 -3.96 -33.89 -19.42
N GLU A 92 -5.25 -34.21 -19.30
CA GLU A 92 -6.28 -33.30 -18.79
C GLU A 92 -5.94 -32.79 -17.39
N VAL A 93 -5.58 -33.68 -16.46
CA VAL A 93 -5.24 -33.31 -15.08
C VAL A 93 -4.02 -32.39 -15.04
N LEU A 94 -2.97 -32.71 -15.81
CA LEU A 94 -1.77 -31.87 -15.87
C LEU A 94 -2.07 -30.45 -16.38
N PHE A 95 -2.83 -30.32 -17.47
CA PHE A 95 -3.20 -29.00 -17.99
C PHE A 95 -4.13 -28.25 -17.04
N SER A 96 -5.14 -28.94 -16.48
CA SER A 96 -6.11 -28.35 -15.56
C SER A 96 -5.42 -27.76 -14.32
N ILE A 97 -4.53 -28.52 -13.67
CA ILE A 97 -3.80 -28.06 -12.48
C ILE A 97 -2.89 -26.87 -12.81
N VAL A 98 -2.16 -26.92 -13.93
CA VAL A 98 -1.25 -25.83 -14.33
C VAL A 98 -2.02 -24.54 -14.63
N ILE A 99 -3.09 -24.62 -15.43
CA ILE A 99 -3.91 -23.45 -15.79
C ILE A 99 -4.58 -22.87 -14.53
N PHE A 100 -5.14 -23.74 -13.67
CA PHE A 100 -5.80 -23.31 -12.44
C PHE A 100 -4.82 -22.68 -11.44
N GLY A 101 -3.61 -23.21 -11.31
CA GLY A 101 -2.56 -22.63 -10.48
C GLY A 101 -2.13 -21.23 -10.95
N ILE A 102 -2.00 -21.02 -12.26
CA ILE A 102 -1.70 -19.70 -12.84
C ILE A 102 -2.87 -18.73 -12.61
N PHE A 103 -4.12 -19.21 -12.80
CA PHE A 103 -5.33 -18.43 -12.52
C PHE A 103 -5.36 -17.91 -11.07
N LEU A 104 -5.18 -18.80 -10.09
CA LEU A 104 -5.18 -18.42 -8.67
C LEU A 104 -4.07 -17.41 -8.33
N ASN A 105 -2.87 -17.60 -8.90
CA ASN A 105 -1.75 -16.69 -8.66
C ASN A 105 -2.03 -15.30 -9.24
N SER A 106 -2.48 -15.21 -10.50
CA SER A 106 -2.84 -13.94 -11.14
C SER A 106 -3.96 -13.22 -10.38
N LEU A 107 -4.96 -13.96 -9.88
CA LEU A 107 -6.02 -13.41 -9.04
C LEU A 107 -5.50 -12.89 -7.70
N SER A 108 -4.63 -13.64 -7.03
CA SER A 108 -3.98 -13.23 -5.78
C SER A 108 -3.15 -11.98 -5.99
N GLU A 109 -2.33 -11.93 -7.04
CA GLU A 109 -1.47 -10.77 -7.33
C GLU A 109 -2.30 -9.51 -7.61
N ARG A 110 -3.42 -9.62 -8.32
CA ARG A 110 -4.36 -8.49 -8.48
C ARG A 110 -4.95 -8.03 -7.16
N ARG A 111 -5.36 -8.95 -6.29
CA ARG A 111 -5.87 -8.60 -4.95
C ARG A 111 -4.80 -7.92 -4.10
N THR A 112 -3.60 -8.49 -4.04
CA THR A 112 -2.48 -7.93 -3.28
C THR A 112 -2.13 -6.53 -3.79
N ARG A 113 -2.01 -6.32 -5.11
CA ARG A 113 -1.76 -4.98 -5.68
C ARG A 113 -2.85 -3.98 -5.27
N ASN A 114 -4.12 -4.34 -5.35
CA ASN A 114 -5.21 -3.45 -4.95
C ASN A 114 -5.17 -3.11 -3.45
N LEU A 115 -4.86 -4.09 -2.61
CA LEU A 115 -4.69 -3.88 -1.17
C LEU A 115 -3.49 -2.99 -0.87
N GLU A 116 -2.36 -3.16 -1.56
CA GLU A 116 -1.18 -2.30 -1.43
C GLU A 116 -1.48 -0.84 -1.83
N LEU A 117 -2.26 -0.63 -2.90
CA LEU A 117 -2.71 0.70 -3.31
C LEU A 117 -3.58 1.36 -2.23
N PHE A 118 -4.58 0.63 -1.74
CA PHE A 118 -5.47 1.11 -0.68
C PHE A 118 -4.73 1.40 0.64
N GLN A 119 -3.79 0.53 1.02
CA GLN A 119 -2.93 0.74 2.17
C GLN A 119 -2.06 2.00 2.03
N ARG A 120 -1.52 2.27 0.82
CA ARG A 120 -0.76 3.50 0.55
C ARG A 120 -1.63 4.74 0.62
N GLU A 121 -2.87 4.69 0.14
CA GLU A 121 -3.82 5.81 0.26
C GLU A 121 -4.14 6.11 1.73
N ILE A 122 -4.51 5.09 2.51
CA ILE A 122 -4.77 5.24 3.95
C ILE A 122 -3.56 5.80 4.68
N LEU A 123 -2.37 5.33 4.34
CA LEU A 123 -1.13 5.80 4.95
C LEU A 123 -0.89 7.28 4.69
N VAL A 124 -1.10 7.74 3.44
CA VAL A 124 -0.93 9.15 3.10
C VAL A 124 -1.90 10.00 3.89
N GLU A 125 -3.18 9.61 3.94
CA GLU A 125 -4.20 10.29 4.73
C GLU A 125 -3.85 10.35 6.22
N GLN A 126 -3.34 9.25 6.79
CA GLN A 126 -2.91 9.20 8.18
C GLN A 126 -1.71 10.10 8.45
N LEU A 127 -0.72 10.14 7.56
CA LEU A 127 0.44 11.02 7.67
C LEU A 127 0.05 12.49 7.52
N LEU A 128 -0.87 12.81 6.61
CA LEU A 128 -1.39 14.17 6.47
C LEU A 128 -2.13 14.61 7.73
N ARG A 129 -2.98 13.75 8.31
CA ARG A 129 -3.65 14.04 9.59
C ARG A 129 -2.66 14.19 10.74
N SER A 130 -1.67 13.31 10.85
CA SER A 130 -0.62 13.41 11.87
C SER A 130 0.19 14.70 11.72
N TYR A 131 0.46 15.12 10.48
CA TYR A 131 1.11 16.39 10.20
C TYR A 131 0.22 17.60 10.55
N ASP A 132 -1.07 17.54 10.23
CA ASP A 132 -2.03 18.58 10.58
C ASP A 132 -2.17 18.73 12.12
N ASP A 133 -2.18 17.60 12.84
CA ASP A 133 -2.16 17.59 14.31
C ASP A 133 -0.88 18.20 14.86
N LEU A 134 0.29 17.82 14.33
CA LEU A 134 1.58 18.43 14.69
C LEU A 134 1.52 19.95 14.49
N ARG A 135 1.11 20.39 13.30
CA ARG A 135 1.04 21.80 12.93
C ARG A 135 0.09 22.58 13.83
N SER A 136 -1.09 22.02 14.09
CA SER A 136 -2.13 22.64 14.92
C SER A 136 -1.67 22.80 16.37
N ASN A 137 -1.10 21.74 16.95
CA ASN A 137 -0.58 21.77 18.32
C ASN A 137 0.62 22.70 18.48
N LEU A 138 1.56 22.72 17.52
CA LEU A 138 2.67 23.66 17.57
C LEU A 138 2.19 25.10 17.46
N ALA A 139 1.25 25.36 16.55
CA ALA A 139 0.72 26.70 16.38
C ALA A 139 0.00 27.18 17.64
N SER A 140 -0.81 26.35 18.30
CA SER A 140 -1.50 26.72 19.53
C SER A 140 -0.48 27.05 20.63
N ILE A 141 0.48 26.16 20.88
CA ILE A 141 1.58 26.36 21.84
C ILE A 141 2.32 27.68 21.58
N CYS A 142 2.65 27.98 20.33
CA CYS A 142 3.36 29.20 19.97
C CYS A 142 2.50 30.47 20.14
N VAL A 143 1.19 30.41 19.87
CA VAL A 143 0.27 31.51 20.15
C VAL A 143 0.24 31.80 21.66
N TYR A 144 0.09 30.77 22.48
CA TYR A 144 0.04 30.94 23.94
C TYR A 144 1.35 31.50 24.50
N ALA A 145 2.50 30.95 24.07
CA ALA A 145 3.81 31.46 24.47
C ALA A 145 4.01 32.94 24.10
N THR A 146 3.49 33.39 22.95
CA THR A 146 3.67 34.78 22.50
C THR A 146 2.66 35.78 23.07
N LYS A 147 1.48 35.34 23.53
CA LYS A 147 0.45 36.23 24.11
C LYS A 147 0.70 36.57 25.56
N GLY A 148 1.34 35.69 26.33
CA GLY A 148 1.76 35.89 27.71
C GLY A 148 0.68 36.49 28.63
N GLU A 149 -0.18 35.67 29.23
CA GLU A 149 -0.88 35.99 30.49
C GLU A 149 -1.73 34.80 31.01
N GLY A 150 -1.60 34.51 32.32
CA GLY A 150 -2.61 33.80 33.14
C GLY A 150 -2.32 32.34 33.50
N ASP A 151 -1.77 32.12 34.71
CA ASP A 151 -1.84 30.91 35.54
C ASP A 151 -2.01 29.54 34.85
N GLY A 152 -0.92 28.79 34.69
CA GLY A 152 -0.86 27.34 34.93
C GLY A 152 -1.82 26.39 34.20
N GLU A 153 -2.61 26.86 33.23
CA GLU A 153 -3.63 26.10 32.50
C GLU A 153 -3.30 26.01 31.01
N TRP A 154 -2.12 25.48 30.65
CA TRP A 154 -1.90 24.90 29.30
C TRP A 154 -2.77 23.66 29.03
N ARG A 155 -3.80 23.42 29.85
CA ARG A 155 -4.73 22.30 29.74
C ARG A 155 -5.85 22.68 28.79
N LEU A 156 -5.72 22.15 27.56
CA LEU A 156 -6.83 21.57 26.81
C LEU A 156 -8.11 22.39 26.85
N THR A 157 -8.33 23.34 25.93
CA THR A 157 -9.64 23.50 25.26
C THR A 157 -9.63 24.64 24.25
N THR A 158 -10.36 24.40 23.17
CA THR A 158 -10.65 25.22 21.98
C THR A 158 -9.53 25.31 20.95
N SER A 159 -9.66 24.48 19.90
CA SER A 159 -8.92 24.59 18.64
C SER A 159 -9.00 26.01 18.11
N PRO A 160 -7.91 26.80 18.11
CA PRO A 160 -7.82 27.86 17.13
C PRO A 160 -7.70 27.13 15.78
N THR A 161 -8.59 27.40 14.83
CA THR A 161 -8.49 26.78 13.50
C THR A 161 -7.11 27.11 12.90
N THR A 162 -6.56 26.19 12.09
CA THR A 162 -5.28 26.38 11.39
C THR A 162 -5.23 27.74 10.65
N GLU A 163 -6.39 28.21 10.22
CA GLU A 163 -6.64 29.52 9.61
C GLU A 163 -6.50 30.71 10.58
N ASN A 164 -7.12 30.64 11.77
CA ASN A 164 -6.98 31.67 12.81
C ASN A 164 -5.53 31.78 13.31
N MET A 165 -4.80 30.66 13.38
CA MET A 165 -3.38 30.65 13.76
C MET A 165 -2.47 31.18 12.66
N ARG A 166 -2.77 30.84 11.39
CA ARG A 166 -2.06 31.41 10.24
C ARG A 166 -2.20 32.93 10.24
N ASN A 167 -3.41 33.45 10.42
CA ASN A 167 -3.67 34.89 10.51
C ASN A 167 -2.96 35.53 11.70
N TYR A 168 -2.92 34.84 12.86
CA TYR A 168 -2.20 35.36 14.02
C TYR A 168 -0.69 35.46 13.79
N PHE A 169 -0.03 34.49 13.17
CA PHE A 169 1.41 34.59 12.87
C PHE A 169 1.71 35.39 11.59
N TYR A 170 0.69 35.75 10.81
CA TYR A 170 0.82 36.54 9.59
C TYR A 170 1.26 37.98 9.91
N ASP A 171 0.60 38.62 10.88
CA ASP A 171 0.90 39.99 11.28
C ASP A 171 2.05 40.04 12.30
N ASN A 172 3.02 40.96 12.11
CA ASN A 172 4.18 41.14 13.00
C ASN A 172 4.96 39.85 13.27
N LYS A 173 5.06 39.00 12.25
CA LYS A 173 5.69 37.68 12.30
C LYS A 173 7.08 37.69 12.94
N ASP A 174 7.96 38.57 12.50
CA ASP A 174 9.35 38.60 12.98
C ASP A 174 9.43 38.99 14.47
N GLU A 175 8.52 39.85 14.94
CA GLU A 175 8.41 40.21 16.35
C GLU A 175 7.89 39.03 17.17
N LYS A 176 6.85 38.34 16.69
CA LYS A 176 6.28 37.14 17.34
C LYS A 176 7.27 35.98 17.38
N LEU A 177 8.02 35.75 16.31
CA LEU A 177 9.10 34.75 16.28
C LEU A 177 10.25 35.11 17.23
N LYS A 178 10.62 36.40 17.32
CA LYS A 178 11.62 36.84 18.32
C LYS A 178 11.12 36.61 19.74
N LYS A 179 9.88 36.98 20.06
CA LYS A 179 9.24 36.71 21.37
C LYS A 179 9.24 35.21 21.68
N LEU A 180 8.82 34.39 20.72
CA LEU A 180 8.85 32.94 20.86
C LEU A 180 10.26 32.40 21.10
N CYS A 181 11.29 32.94 20.45
CA CYS A 181 12.68 32.52 20.71
C CYS A 181 13.11 32.81 22.14
N VAL A 182 12.74 33.98 22.68
CA VAL A 182 13.02 34.33 24.08
C VAL A 182 12.30 33.37 25.03
N GLU A 183 11.03 33.06 24.78
CA GLU A 183 10.30 32.07 25.58
C GLU A 183 10.91 30.67 25.46
N LEU A 184 11.32 30.24 24.27
CA LEU A 184 12.00 28.97 24.06
C LEU A 184 13.34 28.88 24.82
N GLU A 185 14.03 30.00 25.04
CA GLU A 185 15.25 30.05 25.85
C GLU A 185 14.93 29.89 27.34
N ASN A 186 13.84 30.48 27.82
CA ASN A 186 13.50 30.57 29.25
C ASN A 186 12.61 29.42 29.76
N ASP A 187 11.76 28.83 28.90
CA ASP A 187 10.76 27.82 29.29
C ASP A 187 11.18 26.41 28.82
N LYS A 188 11.57 25.58 29.81
CA LYS A 188 11.91 24.17 29.62
C LYS A 188 10.70 23.32 29.21
N GLU A 189 9.53 23.55 29.78
CA GLU A 189 8.33 22.77 29.52
C GLU A 189 7.83 23.03 28.08
N LEU A 190 7.93 24.28 27.62
CA LEU A 190 7.66 24.63 26.22
C LEU A 190 8.53 23.82 25.24
N ARG A 191 9.85 23.73 25.51
CA ARG A 191 10.78 22.94 24.68
C ARG A 191 10.40 21.45 24.68
N ASN A 192 10.04 20.90 25.85
CA ASN A 192 9.65 19.50 25.99
C ASN A 192 8.36 19.18 25.23
N HIS A 193 7.35 20.04 25.29
CA HIS A 193 6.11 19.85 24.53
C HIS A 193 6.36 19.88 23.02
N ILE A 194 7.09 20.87 22.51
CA ILE A 194 7.41 20.95 21.07
C ILE A 194 8.22 19.73 20.61
N LYS A 195 9.21 19.33 21.41
CA LYS A 195 10.00 18.11 21.20
C LYS A 195 9.09 16.88 21.11
N TRP A 196 8.12 16.73 22.02
CA TRP A 196 7.20 15.59 22.04
C TRP A 196 6.36 15.49 20.77
N TYR A 197 5.71 16.59 20.34
CA TYR A 197 4.88 16.57 19.13
C TYR A 197 5.69 16.23 17.88
N PHE A 198 6.88 16.81 17.73
CA PHE A 198 7.74 16.51 16.59
C PHE A 198 8.23 15.06 16.57
N LEU A 199 8.65 14.53 17.72
CA LEU A 199 9.09 13.15 17.83
C LEU A 199 7.93 12.18 17.56
N ASN A 200 6.72 12.48 18.02
CA ASN A 200 5.55 11.66 17.73
C ASN A 200 5.23 11.61 16.24
N PHE A 201 5.19 12.76 15.58
CA PHE A 201 5.00 12.79 14.12
C PHE A 201 6.11 12.03 13.40
N THR A 202 7.38 12.19 13.80
CA THR A 202 8.48 11.49 13.14
C THR A 202 8.45 9.99 13.39
N ASN A 203 8.06 9.54 14.57
CA ASN A 203 7.83 8.12 14.85
C ASN A 203 6.69 7.56 13.98
N ASP A 204 5.63 8.34 13.76
CA ASP A 204 4.52 7.96 12.88
C ASP A 204 5.00 7.80 11.44
N VAL A 205 5.80 8.76 10.95
CA VAL A 205 6.48 8.68 9.65
C VAL A 205 7.37 7.45 9.57
N GLU A 206 8.22 7.19 10.57
CA GLU A 206 9.14 6.05 10.58
C GLU A 206 8.37 4.73 10.55
N PHE A 207 7.40 4.54 11.43
CA PHE A 207 6.59 3.33 11.54
C PHE A 207 5.82 3.06 10.24
N ARG A 208 5.18 4.08 9.67
CA ARG A 208 4.36 3.94 8.47
C ARG A 208 5.20 3.76 7.21
N THR A 209 6.37 4.39 7.13
CA THR A 209 7.25 4.29 5.94
C THR A 209 8.25 3.13 6.00
N ALA A 210 8.34 2.40 7.12
CA ALA A 210 9.33 1.33 7.33
C ALA A 210 9.34 0.25 6.23
N ASN A 211 8.16 -0.10 5.71
CA ASN A 211 8.00 -1.18 4.73
C ASN A 211 7.67 -0.67 3.32
N ILE A 212 7.94 0.61 3.03
CA ILE A 212 7.58 1.22 1.75
C ILE A 212 8.83 1.68 1.02
N SER A 213 8.95 1.22 -0.23
CA SER A 213 9.93 1.76 -1.16
C SER A 213 9.45 3.12 -1.68
N ILE A 214 10.19 4.17 -1.31
CA ILE A 214 9.95 5.55 -1.76
C ILE A 214 10.69 5.73 -3.09
N THR A 215 9.95 5.81 -4.18
CA THR A 215 10.53 5.91 -5.53
C THR A 215 11.02 7.32 -5.86
N ASP A 216 10.42 8.36 -5.27
CA ASP A 216 10.84 9.74 -5.46
C ASP A 216 12.08 10.06 -4.61
N SER A 217 13.21 10.29 -5.28
CA SER A 217 14.49 10.57 -4.61
C SER A 217 14.45 11.83 -3.73
N LYS A 218 13.64 12.84 -4.06
CA LYS A 218 13.50 14.05 -3.23
C LYS A 218 12.70 13.75 -1.96
N ALA A 219 11.61 12.98 -2.08
CA ALA A 219 10.82 12.54 -0.94
C ALA A 219 11.63 11.62 -0.01
N ASP A 220 12.36 10.66 -0.58
CA ASP A 220 13.22 9.75 0.17
C ASP A 220 14.28 10.52 0.99
N LYS A 221 14.99 11.45 0.33
CA LYS A 221 15.95 12.32 1.01
C LYS A 221 15.29 13.17 2.10
N PHE A 222 14.08 13.68 1.86
CA PHE A 222 13.33 14.47 2.84
C PHE A 222 13.01 13.64 4.10
N PHE A 223 12.47 12.43 3.95
CA PHE A 223 12.15 11.56 5.09
C PHE A 223 13.42 11.08 5.81
N ALA A 224 14.51 10.79 5.10
CA ALA A 224 15.79 10.46 5.71
C ALA A 224 16.33 11.62 6.58
N LEU A 225 16.30 12.85 6.07
CA LEU A 225 16.70 14.04 6.82
C LEU A 225 15.81 14.29 8.03
N MET A 226 14.50 14.06 7.91
CA MET A 226 13.56 14.17 9.03
C MET A 226 13.89 13.18 10.14
N ARG A 227 14.11 11.90 9.81
CA ARG A 227 14.51 10.86 10.78
C ARG A 227 15.85 11.19 11.44
N GLN A 228 16.80 11.70 10.66
CA GLN A 228 18.09 12.15 11.19
C GLN A 228 17.92 13.27 12.21
N ARG A 229 17.11 14.30 11.90
CA ARG A 229 16.80 15.41 12.81
C ARG A 229 16.10 14.91 14.08
N ALA A 230 15.12 14.02 13.95
CA ALA A 230 14.42 13.46 15.10
C ALA A 230 15.35 12.64 16.01
N ASN A 231 16.24 11.82 15.45
CA ASN A 231 17.25 11.11 16.23
C ASN A 231 18.16 12.09 16.98
N ILE A 232 18.61 13.17 16.33
CA ILE A 232 19.41 14.21 17.02
C ILE A 232 18.62 14.82 18.19
N ILE A 233 17.35 15.19 17.99
CA ILE A 233 16.51 15.79 19.03
C ILE A 233 16.25 14.80 20.17
N LYS A 234 15.99 13.53 19.85
CA LYS A 234 15.63 12.48 20.80
C LYS A 234 16.68 12.34 21.92
N PHE A 235 17.96 12.39 21.56
CA PHE A 235 19.07 12.22 22.50
C PHE A 235 19.59 13.51 23.14
N ARG A 236 19.05 14.69 22.78
CA ARG A 236 19.42 15.96 23.42
C ARG A 236 18.60 16.22 24.68
N ASP A 237 19.29 16.67 25.72
CA ASP A 237 18.70 17.18 26.96
C ASP A 237 17.95 18.50 26.70
N GLU A 238 16.92 18.76 27.48
CA GLU A 238 16.17 20.02 27.48
C GLU A 238 17.01 21.29 27.70
N ASN A 239 18.17 21.19 28.33
CA ASN A 239 19.09 22.30 28.59
C ASN A 239 20.18 22.42 27.51
N ASP A 240 20.15 21.55 26.50
CA ASP A 240 21.13 21.56 25.43
C ASP A 240 21.00 22.85 24.61
N ARG A 241 22.08 23.64 24.57
CA ARG A 241 22.17 24.90 23.81
C ARG A 241 21.86 24.73 22.33
N PHE A 242 22.04 23.54 21.77
CA PHE A 242 21.74 23.23 20.37
C PHE A 242 20.28 22.82 20.13
N LEU A 243 19.49 22.54 21.17
CA LEU A 243 18.06 22.21 21.04
C LEU A 243 17.25 23.45 20.61
N ILE A 244 17.57 24.62 21.17
CA ILE A 244 16.84 25.87 20.93
C ILE A 244 16.90 26.29 19.44
N PRO A 245 18.08 26.38 18.78
CA PRO A 245 18.16 26.71 17.36
C PRO A 245 17.41 25.69 16.48
N LEU A 246 17.37 24.42 16.89
CA LEU A 246 16.79 23.34 16.11
C LEU A 246 15.26 23.34 16.21
N ILE A 247 14.72 23.56 17.41
CA ILE A 247 13.29 23.81 17.63
C ILE A 247 12.85 25.06 16.88
N LYS A 248 13.64 26.14 16.93
CA LYS A 248 13.35 27.38 16.18
C LYS A 248 13.19 27.13 14.69
N VAL A 249 14.17 26.48 14.05
CA VAL A 249 14.10 26.16 12.61
C VAL A 249 12.89 25.29 12.29
N LEU A 250 12.56 24.32 13.14
CA LEU A 250 11.42 23.44 12.96
C LEU A 250 10.08 24.18 13.05
N VAL A 251 9.94 25.05 14.05
CA VAL A 251 8.75 25.88 14.22
C VAL A 251 8.63 26.86 13.04
N GLU A 252 9.73 27.45 12.61
CA GLU A 252 9.76 28.28 11.40
C GLU A 252 9.36 27.48 10.15
N ASP A 253 9.94 26.31 9.91
CA ASP A 253 9.64 25.44 8.77
C ASP A 253 8.13 25.09 8.72
N ILE A 254 7.55 24.69 9.87
CA ILE A 254 6.16 24.21 9.97
C ILE A 254 5.14 25.36 9.96
N LEU A 255 5.38 26.44 10.71
CA LEU A 255 4.41 27.53 10.81
C LEU A 255 4.40 28.40 9.55
N THR A 256 5.53 28.54 8.88
CA THR A 256 5.68 29.52 7.80
C THR A 256 5.50 28.94 6.40
N ASN A 257 5.34 27.62 6.27
CA ASN A 257 5.38 26.89 5.00
C ASN A 257 6.64 27.18 4.15
N LYS A 258 7.67 27.85 4.70
CA LYS A 258 8.88 28.22 3.97
C LYS A 258 9.96 27.17 4.19
N GLY A 259 10.25 26.41 3.14
CA GLY A 259 11.65 26.08 2.87
C GLY A 259 12.37 27.40 2.62
N GLY A 260 13.46 27.65 3.34
CA GLY A 260 14.20 28.92 3.30
C GLY A 260 14.57 29.39 1.89
N PHE A 261 14.66 30.71 1.76
CA PHE A 261 14.87 31.54 0.56
C PHE A 261 13.63 31.78 -0.31
N ASP A 262 13.31 33.07 -0.40
CA ASP A 262 12.32 33.73 -1.26
C ASP A 262 10.85 33.64 -0.84
N GLY A 263 10.11 34.70 -1.18
CA GLY A 263 8.72 34.92 -0.77
C GLY A 263 7.79 33.73 -1.03
N TRP A 264 6.79 33.61 -0.16
CA TRP A 264 5.56 32.83 -0.30
C TRP A 264 5.62 31.56 -1.16
N ARG A 265 5.58 30.38 -0.53
CA ARG A 265 5.11 29.16 -1.18
C ARG A 265 3.69 28.85 -0.74
N ASP A 266 2.77 28.76 -1.71
CA ASP A 266 1.49 28.03 -1.61
C ASP A 266 1.68 26.51 -1.45
N LYS A 267 2.92 26.02 -1.25
CA LYS A 267 3.30 24.61 -1.27
C LYS A 267 4.09 24.26 0.00
N ASP A 268 3.37 23.72 0.97
CA ASP A 268 3.92 23.12 2.18
C ASP A 268 4.78 21.90 1.81
N LEU A 269 6.07 21.94 2.14
CA LEU A 269 7.06 20.93 1.76
C LEU A 269 6.76 19.56 2.40
N TYR A 270 6.18 19.54 3.60
CA TYR A 270 5.78 18.29 4.26
C TYR A 270 4.63 17.65 3.50
N ILE A 271 3.58 18.43 3.22
CA ILE A 271 2.43 17.97 2.43
C ILE A 271 2.87 17.50 1.04
N GLU A 272 3.76 18.23 0.37
CA GLU A 272 4.26 17.85 -0.96
C GLU A 272 4.97 16.50 -0.94
N ASN A 273 5.86 16.26 0.03
CA ASN A 273 6.61 15.01 0.10
C ASN A 273 5.77 13.85 0.64
N ILE A 274 4.81 14.09 1.54
CA ILE A 274 3.83 13.09 1.96
C ILE A 274 2.95 12.68 0.77
N LYS A 275 2.46 13.63 -0.04
CA LYS A 275 1.66 13.31 -1.24
C LYS A 275 2.43 12.53 -2.30
N LYS A 276 3.76 12.64 -2.36
CA LYS A 276 4.59 11.80 -3.25
C LYS A 276 4.61 10.31 -2.84
N LEU A 277 4.13 9.98 -1.64
CA LEU A 277 3.93 8.58 -1.21
C LEU A 277 2.65 7.97 -1.77
N HIS A 278 1.73 8.78 -2.33
CA HIS A 278 0.58 8.22 -3.04
C HIS A 278 1.05 7.25 -4.12
N PRO A 279 0.27 6.19 -4.39
CA PRO A 279 0.53 5.40 -5.56
C PRO A 279 0.57 6.32 -6.79
N GLN A 280 1.71 6.35 -7.49
CA GLN A 280 1.79 7.12 -8.73
C GLN A 280 0.73 6.56 -9.66
N SER A 281 -0.20 7.42 -10.12
CA SER A 281 -1.21 7.09 -11.12
C SER A 281 -0.56 6.93 -12.50
N GLY A 282 0.40 6.01 -12.61
CA GLY A 282 0.89 5.51 -13.88
C GLY A 282 -0.14 4.55 -14.46
N LYS A 283 -1.10 5.13 -15.21
CA LYS A 283 -2.30 4.54 -15.84
C LYS A 283 -3.53 4.57 -14.95
N THR A 284 -4.39 5.54 -15.25
CA THR A 284 -5.85 5.53 -15.11
C THR A 284 -6.41 4.12 -14.86
N LEU A 285 -6.77 3.87 -13.60
CA LEU A 285 -7.87 2.96 -13.30
C LEU A 285 -9.14 3.68 -13.77
N GLU A 286 -9.44 3.55 -15.06
CA GLU A 286 -10.83 3.63 -15.51
C GLU A 286 -11.56 2.48 -14.82
N LEU A 287 -12.15 2.78 -13.67
CA LEU A 287 -13.25 2.02 -13.12
C LEU A 287 -14.37 2.08 -14.16
N HIS A 288 -14.38 1.10 -15.07
CA HIS A 288 -15.59 0.83 -15.84
C HIS A 288 -16.69 0.50 -14.83
N PRO A 289 -17.80 1.26 -14.80
CA PRO A 289 -18.93 0.90 -13.97
C PRO A 289 -19.47 -0.45 -14.44
N ALA A 290 -19.71 -1.33 -13.46
CA ALA A 290 -20.42 -2.58 -13.65
C ALA A 290 -21.88 -2.33 -14.04
#